data_AF-A0A5P2C064-F1
#
_entry.id   AF-A0A5P2C064-F1
#
_cell.length_a   1.000
_cell.length_b   1.000
_cell.length_c   1.000
_cell.angle_alpha   90.00
_cell.angle_beta   90.00
_cell.angle_gamma   90.00
#
_symmetry.space_group_name_H-M   'P 1'
#
loop_
_entity.id
_entity.type
_entity.pdbx_description
1 polymer ?
#
loop_
_entity_poly.entity_id
_entity_poly.type
_entity_poly.pdbx_seq_one_letter_code
_entity_poly.pdbx_strand_id
1 'polypeptide(L)'
;MRRALIVVDVQNDFCEGGSLAVAGGADVAAAITELIGQAPAGYRHVVATRDHHIDPGAHFSDHPDYVDSWPPHCVAGTEGVGFHPNFAPAVASGAIDAVFDKGAYSAAYSGFEGVDENGLSLAEWLREREITEVDVVGIATDHCVRATALDAAREGFRTTVLLDLTAGVSASRTDAVLTELGSAGITLTGKPVV
;
A
#
# COMPACT_ATOMS: atom_id res chain seq x y z
N MET A 1 13.99 -13.15 -12.20
CA MET A 1 12.51 -13.25 -12.14
C MET A 1 11.91 -11.92 -12.58
N ARG A 2 10.70 -11.89 -13.15
CA ARG A 2 10.00 -10.66 -13.57
C ARG A 2 8.94 -10.27 -12.54
N ARG A 3 9.39 -10.13 -11.29
CA ARG A 3 8.54 -9.88 -10.12
C ARG A 3 8.85 -8.52 -9.50
N ALA A 4 7.82 -7.78 -9.11
CA ALA A 4 7.95 -6.56 -8.33
C ALA A 4 7.33 -6.72 -6.93
N LEU A 5 7.84 -5.97 -5.95
CA LEU A 5 7.20 -5.77 -4.65
C LEU A 5 6.48 -4.41 -4.68
N ILE A 6 5.21 -4.38 -4.29
CA ILE A 6 4.41 -3.17 -4.13
C ILE A 6 4.20 -2.93 -2.63
N VAL A 7 4.81 -1.88 -2.09
CA VAL A 7 4.68 -1.45 -0.70
C VAL A 7 3.56 -0.40 -0.60
N VAL A 8 2.43 -0.79 -0.01
CA VAL A 8 1.23 0.05 0.03
C VAL A 8 1.22 0.92 1.29
N ASP A 9 1.26 2.23 1.09
CA ASP A 9 0.86 3.28 2.05
C ASP A 9 1.49 3.14 3.46
N VAL A 10 2.80 2.86 3.53
CA VAL A 10 3.53 2.80 4.82
C VAL A 10 3.89 4.22 5.30
N GLN A 11 2.86 4.98 5.64
CA GLN A 11 2.93 6.40 6.00
C GLN A 11 2.73 6.65 7.49
N ASN A 12 3.14 7.84 7.95
CA ASN A 12 3.01 8.27 9.34
C ASN A 12 1.56 8.20 9.83
N ASP A 13 0.61 8.71 9.04
CA ASP A 13 -0.79 8.79 9.47
C ASP A 13 -1.45 7.42 9.66
N PHE A 14 -0.94 6.38 9.00
CA PHE A 14 -1.45 5.00 9.11
C PHE A 14 -0.74 4.16 10.18
N CYS A 15 0.27 4.70 10.86
CA CYS A 15 0.97 4.04 11.95
C CYS A 15 0.62 4.66 13.31
N GLU A 16 1.04 4.03 14.40
CA GLU A 16 0.77 4.48 15.76
C GLU A 16 1.20 5.94 15.99
N GLY A 17 0.25 6.76 16.48
CA GLY A 17 0.43 8.20 16.66
C GLY A 17 -0.05 9.06 15.50
N GLY A 18 -0.34 8.44 14.34
CA GLY A 18 -0.95 9.07 13.18
C GLY A 18 -2.45 9.36 13.34
N SER A 19 -3.01 10.18 12.45
CA SER A 19 -4.43 10.56 12.47
C SER A 19 -5.41 9.42 12.12
N LEU A 20 -4.94 8.39 11.40
CA LEU A 20 -5.71 7.23 11.00
C LEU A 20 -4.91 5.93 11.26
N ALA A 21 -4.37 5.84 12.47
CA ALA A 21 -3.45 4.78 12.87
C ALA A 21 -4.06 3.37 12.76
N VAL A 22 -3.28 2.43 12.21
CA VAL A 22 -3.55 1.00 12.20
C VAL A 22 -2.60 0.32 13.17
N ALA A 23 -3.14 -0.44 14.12
CA ALA A 23 -2.33 -1.15 15.11
C ALA A 23 -1.40 -2.17 14.43
N GLY A 24 -0.12 -2.18 14.84
CA GLY A 24 0.94 -2.97 14.24
C GLY A 24 1.58 -2.33 13.00
N GLY A 25 1.14 -1.13 12.58
CA GLY A 25 1.65 -0.45 11.39
C GLY A 25 3.15 -0.16 11.46
N ALA A 26 3.65 0.30 12.63
CA ALA A 26 5.07 0.57 12.81
C ALA A 26 5.95 -0.69 12.73
N ASP A 27 5.45 -1.83 13.22
CA ASP A 27 6.16 -3.12 13.17
C ASP A 27 6.17 -3.68 11.74
N VAL A 28 5.05 -3.60 11.02
CA VAL A 28 4.97 -3.95 9.59
C VAL A 28 5.93 -3.09 8.77
N ALA A 29 6.02 -1.79 9.05
CA ALA A 29 6.97 -0.89 8.38
C ALA A 29 8.43 -1.35 8.56
N ALA A 30 8.81 -1.78 9.77
CA ALA A 30 10.15 -2.30 10.05
C ALA A 30 10.40 -3.63 9.33
N ALA A 31 9.43 -4.56 9.36
CA ALA A 31 9.54 -5.87 8.72
C ALA A 31 9.66 -5.76 7.18
N ILE A 32 8.96 -4.80 6.56
CA ILE A 32 9.09 -4.51 5.13
C ILE A 32 10.49 -3.99 4.80
N THR A 33 11.04 -3.08 5.61
CA THR A 33 12.42 -2.60 5.43
C THR A 33 13.44 -3.72 5.55
N GLU A 34 13.25 -4.64 6.50
CA GLU A 34 14.09 -5.83 6.63
C GLU A 34 14.00 -6.74 5.39
N LEU A 35 12.79 -7.00 4.88
CA LEU A 35 12.59 -7.76 3.65
C LEU A 35 13.37 -7.12 2.49
N ILE A 36 13.23 -5.82 2.29
CA ILE A 36 13.91 -5.09 1.21
C ILE A 36 15.43 -5.16 1.37
N GLY A 37 15.95 -4.99 2.60
CA GLY A 37 17.39 -5.10 2.89
C GLY A 37 17.96 -6.51 2.64
N GLN A 38 17.13 -7.54 2.81
CA GLN A 38 17.48 -8.94 2.55
C GLN A 38 17.23 -9.38 1.09
N ALA A 39 16.70 -8.51 0.23
CA ALA A 39 16.20 -8.88 -1.09
C ALA A 39 17.17 -8.79 -2.30
N PRO A 40 18.50 -9.06 -2.26
CA PRO A 40 19.31 -9.06 -3.48
C PRO A 40 18.88 -10.08 -4.57
N ALA A 41 17.98 -11.04 -4.29
CA ALA A 41 17.67 -12.15 -5.22
C ALA A 41 16.19 -12.31 -5.63
N GLY A 42 15.23 -11.68 -4.95
CA GLY A 42 13.80 -11.99 -5.11
C GLY A 42 13.03 -11.07 -6.06
N TYR A 43 13.27 -9.76 -5.97
CA TYR A 43 12.52 -8.74 -6.69
C TYR A 43 13.37 -8.05 -7.75
N ARG A 44 12.81 -7.88 -8.95
CA ARG A 44 13.42 -7.07 -10.01
C ARG A 44 13.26 -5.59 -9.71
N HIS A 45 12.10 -5.23 -9.15
CA HIS A 45 11.75 -3.86 -8.80
C HIS A 45 11.01 -3.83 -7.46
N VAL A 46 11.20 -2.75 -6.70
CA VAL A 46 10.41 -2.43 -5.51
C VAL A 46 9.83 -1.05 -5.68
N VAL A 47 8.51 -0.92 -5.55
CA VAL A 47 7.80 0.34 -5.67
C VAL A 47 6.97 0.59 -4.42
N ALA A 48 6.67 1.84 -4.14
CA ALA A 48 5.79 2.23 -3.04
C ALA A 48 4.61 3.05 -3.55
N THR A 49 3.49 2.97 -2.85
CA THR A 49 2.35 3.88 -3.05
C THR A 49 2.19 4.77 -1.85
N ARG A 50 1.56 5.92 -2.05
CA ARG A 50 1.36 6.92 -1.02
C ARG A 50 0.04 7.63 -1.24
N ASP A 51 -0.82 7.64 -0.23
CA ASP A 51 -1.93 8.59 -0.20
C ASP A 51 -1.36 10.00 -0.09
N HIS A 52 -1.85 10.90 -0.95
CA HIS A 52 -1.37 12.27 -1.04
C HIS A 52 -2.55 13.19 -1.35
N HIS A 53 -3.26 13.61 -0.31
CA HIS A 53 -4.51 14.36 -0.42
C HIS A 53 -4.26 15.88 -0.43
N ILE A 54 -4.72 16.57 -1.48
CA ILE A 54 -4.72 18.05 -1.56
C ILE A 54 -6.09 18.57 -1.13
N ASP A 55 -7.14 18.09 -1.80
CA ASP A 55 -8.55 18.41 -1.48
C ASP A 55 -9.46 17.27 -1.97
N PRO A 56 -9.60 16.18 -1.19
CA PRO A 56 -10.35 15.00 -1.61
C PRO A 56 -11.87 15.13 -1.37
N GLY A 57 -12.36 16.33 -1.01
CA GLY A 57 -13.78 16.61 -0.82
C GLY A 57 -14.42 15.74 0.26
N ALA A 58 -15.50 15.03 -0.11
CA ALA A 58 -16.31 14.23 0.82
C ALA A 58 -15.57 13.03 1.45
N HIS A 59 -14.35 12.72 0.99
CA HIS A 59 -13.47 11.73 1.62
C HIS A 59 -13.12 12.13 3.06
N PHE A 60 -13.01 13.44 3.36
CA PHE A 60 -12.74 13.93 4.70
C PHE A 60 -14.01 14.40 5.42
N SER A 61 -14.12 14.03 6.70
CA SER A 61 -15.22 14.39 7.59
C SER A 61 -14.74 14.53 9.03
N ASP A 62 -15.27 15.52 9.75
CA ASP A 62 -15.10 15.63 11.21
C ASP A 62 -15.92 14.56 11.97
N HIS A 63 -16.86 13.91 11.28
CA HIS A 63 -17.69 12.81 11.76
C HIS A 63 -17.64 11.65 10.76
N PRO A 64 -16.48 10.98 10.63
CA PRO A 64 -16.28 9.93 9.65
C PRO A 64 -17.10 8.68 9.99
N ASP A 65 -17.59 8.01 8.97
CA ASP A 65 -18.25 6.70 9.09
C ASP A 65 -17.28 5.53 9.02
N TYR A 66 -16.01 5.78 8.67
CA TYR A 66 -14.96 4.76 8.47
C TYR A 66 -15.33 3.70 7.42
N VAL A 67 -16.17 4.10 6.47
CA VAL A 67 -16.55 3.31 5.30
C VAL A 67 -16.20 4.08 4.04
N ASP A 68 -16.84 5.24 3.85
CA ASP A 68 -16.67 6.11 2.68
C ASP A 68 -16.11 7.49 3.07
N SER A 69 -16.03 7.79 4.37
CA SER A 69 -15.50 9.03 4.92
C SER A 69 -14.55 8.79 6.09
N TRP A 70 -13.53 9.64 6.20
CA TRP A 70 -12.37 9.46 7.06
C TRP A 70 -12.00 10.78 7.77
N PRO A 71 -11.33 10.75 8.93
CA PRO A 71 -10.69 11.97 9.43
C PRO A 71 -9.63 12.45 8.41
N PRO A 72 -9.29 13.74 8.37
CA PRO A 72 -8.16 14.21 7.55
C PRO A 72 -6.88 13.43 7.85
N HIS A 73 -6.28 12.86 6.80
CA HIS A 73 -5.05 12.05 6.86
C HIS A 73 -4.25 12.25 5.57
N CYS A 74 -2.95 11.95 5.60
CA CYS A 74 -2.04 12.00 4.45
C CYS A 74 -2.15 13.31 3.65
N VAL A 75 -2.38 14.42 4.36
CA VAL A 75 -2.60 15.73 3.75
C VAL A 75 -1.28 16.26 3.22
N ALA A 76 -1.28 16.71 1.96
CA ALA A 76 -0.12 17.27 1.29
C ALA A 76 0.52 18.40 2.12
N GLY A 77 1.83 18.32 2.32
CA GLY A 77 2.60 19.30 3.10
C GLY A 77 2.57 19.12 4.62
N THR A 78 1.91 18.08 5.14
CA THR A 78 1.97 17.71 6.56
C THR A 78 3.05 16.66 6.82
N GLU A 79 3.36 16.39 8.09
CA GLU A 79 4.21 15.25 8.46
C GLU A 79 3.52 13.90 8.19
N GLY A 80 2.20 13.85 8.36
CA GLY A 80 1.38 12.64 8.24
C GLY A 80 1.46 11.95 6.87
N VAL A 81 1.66 12.71 5.80
CA VAL A 81 1.85 12.19 4.44
C VAL A 81 3.21 11.51 4.23
N GLY A 82 4.19 11.80 5.08
CA GLY A 82 5.53 11.21 4.99
C GLY A 82 5.54 9.70 5.22
N PHE A 83 6.52 9.01 4.64
CA PHE A 83 6.77 7.60 4.96
C PHE A 83 7.19 7.44 6.42
N HIS A 84 6.71 6.37 7.06
CA HIS A 84 7.00 6.09 8.46
C HIS A 84 8.52 5.97 8.72
N PRO A 85 9.08 6.44 9.85
CA PRO A 85 10.52 6.39 10.13
C PRO A 85 11.15 4.99 10.06
N ASN A 86 10.37 3.93 10.27
CA ASN A 86 10.85 2.55 10.11
C ASN A 86 10.96 2.10 8.64
N PHE A 87 10.33 2.83 7.70
CA PHE A 87 10.33 2.56 6.26
C PHE A 87 11.09 3.61 5.43
N ALA A 88 11.07 4.87 5.85
CA ALA A 88 11.75 5.98 5.19
C ALA A 88 13.23 5.71 4.83
N PRO A 89 14.03 4.97 5.62
CA PRO A 89 15.40 4.61 5.24
C PRO A 89 15.49 3.81 3.93
N ALA A 90 14.55 2.90 3.65
CA ALA A 90 14.54 2.12 2.40
C ALA A 90 14.28 3.01 1.17
N VAL A 91 13.42 4.02 1.33
CA VAL A 91 13.15 5.04 0.31
C VAL A 91 14.42 5.88 0.09
N ALA A 92 15.01 6.39 1.17
CA ALA A 92 16.18 7.27 1.12
C ALA A 92 17.44 6.59 0.60
N SER A 93 17.57 5.27 0.77
CA SER A 93 18.70 4.50 0.23
C SER A 93 18.61 4.24 -1.27
N GLY A 94 17.48 4.60 -1.92
CA GLY A 94 17.20 4.27 -3.32
C GLY A 94 16.83 2.80 -3.55
N ALA A 95 16.37 2.09 -2.51
CA ALA A 95 15.89 0.72 -2.67
C ALA A 95 14.46 0.68 -3.25
N ILE A 96 13.77 1.82 -3.25
CA ILE A 96 12.46 2.02 -3.89
C ILE A 96 12.70 2.69 -5.25
N ASP A 97 12.36 1.98 -6.33
CA ASP A 97 12.58 2.43 -7.71
C ASP A 97 11.64 3.57 -8.13
N ALA A 98 10.42 3.59 -7.58
CA ALA A 98 9.40 4.60 -7.85
C ALA A 98 8.36 4.68 -6.73
N VAL A 99 7.79 5.88 -6.56
CA VAL A 99 6.68 6.16 -5.64
C VAL A 99 5.49 6.65 -6.45
N PHE A 100 4.31 6.09 -6.19
CA PHE A 100 3.05 6.43 -6.86
C PHE A 100 2.12 7.14 -5.88
N ASP A 101 1.89 8.42 -6.12
CA ASP A 101 0.98 9.24 -5.31
C ASP A 101 -0.45 9.08 -5.83
N LYS A 102 -1.41 8.84 -4.92
CA LYS A 102 -2.84 8.69 -5.23
C LYS A 102 -3.70 9.61 -4.36
N GLY A 103 -4.92 9.91 -4.84
CA GLY A 103 -5.93 10.61 -4.03
C GLY A 103 -5.84 12.13 -3.96
N ALA A 104 -5.12 12.81 -4.87
CA ALA A 104 -4.92 14.26 -4.81
C ALA A 104 -6.22 15.08 -4.67
N TYR A 105 -7.25 14.73 -5.44
CA TYR A 105 -8.52 15.47 -5.50
C TYR A 105 -9.76 14.56 -5.39
N SER A 106 -9.57 13.32 -4.93
CA SER A 106 -10.64 12.33 -4.74
C SER A 106 -10.22 11.28 -3.73
N ALA A 107 -11.16 10.47 -3.26
CA ALA A 107 -10.81 9.20 -2.62
C ALA A 107 -10.00 8.34 -3.60
N ALA A 108 -9.01 7.61 -3.09
CA ALA A 108 -8.25 6.61 -3.83
C ALA A 108 -7.88 5.47 -2.87
N TYR A 109 -8.00 4.24 -3.32
CA TYR A 109 -7.73 3.07 -2.48
C TYR A 109 -6.67 2.18 -3.12
N SER A 110 -6.74 1.98 -4.42
CA SER A 110 -5.82 1.13 -5.16
C SER A 110 -4.55 1.88 -5.52
N GLY A 111 -3.40 1.24 -5.34
CA GLY A 111 -2.12 1.73 -5.86
C GLY A 111 -2.12 1.96 -7.37
N PHE A 112 -3.02 1.28 -8.10
CA PHE A 112 -3.19 1.45 -9.54
C PHE A 112 -3.87 2.76 -9.95
N GLU A 113 -4.44 3.50 -8.99
CA GLU A 113 -4.93 4.87 -9.19
C GLU A 113 -3.79 5.90 -9.08
N GLY A 114 -2.62 5.48 -8.59
CA GLY A 114 -1.48 6.35 -8.37
C GLY A 114 -0.64 6.59 -9.63
N VAL A 115 0.04 7.74 -9.63
CA VAL A 115 0.98 8.13 -10.68
C VAL A 115 2.34 8.49 -10.07
N ASP A 116 3.42 8.19 -10.80
CA ASP A 116 4.76 8.61 -10.39
C ASP A 116 5.04 10.10 -10.69
N GLU A 117 6.24 10.57 -10.36
CA GLU A 117 6.68 11.95 -10.61
C GLU A 117 6.67 12.36 -12.09
N ASN A 118 6.66 11.39 -13.01
CA ASN A 118 6.59 11.61 -14.46
C ASN A 118 5.15 11.50 -15.00
N GLY A 119 4.18 11.22 -14.12
CA GLY A 119 2.77 11.03 -14.48
C GLY A 119 2.46 9.64 -15.03
N LEU A 120 3.36 8.66 -14.89
CA LEU A 120 3.13 7.30 -15.36
C LEU A 120 2.30 6.52 -14.34
N SER A 121 1.28 5.80 -14.78
CA SER A 121 0.52 4.93 -13.88
C SER A 121 1.33 3.71 -13.44
N LEU A 122 0.97 3.14 -12.29
CA LEU A 122 1.61 1.92 -11.78
C LEU A 122 1.56 0.76 -12.81
N ALA A 123 0.42 0.56 -13.48
CA ALA A 123 0.27 -0.50 -14.48
C ALA A 123 1.23 -0.32 -15.67
N GLU A 124 1.31 0.90 -16.21
CA GLU A 124 2.21 1.22 -17.32
C GLU A 124 3.66 1.03 -16.91
N TRP A 125 4.04 1.57 -15.74
CA TRP A 125 5.40 1.47 -15.21
C TRP A 125 5.86 0.01 -15.06
N LEU A 126 4.99 -0.85 -14.52
CA LEU A 126 5.26 -2.29 -14.36
C LEU A 126 5.38 -2.99 -15.72
N ARG A 127 4.50 -2.68 -16.68
CA ARG A 127 4.49 -3.31 -18.02
C ARG A 127 5.73 -2.94 -18.83
N GLU A 128 6.15 -1.68 -18.80
CA GLU A 128 7.36 -1.22 -19.49
C GLU A 128 8.63 -1.93 -18.99
N ARG A 129 8.64 -2.36 -17.73
CA ARG A 129 9.73 -3.13 -17.09
C ARG A 129 9.54 -4.64 -17.18
N GLU A 130 8.57 -5.05 -18.00
CA GLU A 130 8.22 -6.44 -18.25
C GLU A 130 7.88 -7.22 -16.98
N ILE A 131 7.30 -6.58 -15.96
CA ILE A 131 6.83 -7.27 -14.76
C ILE A 131 5.62 -8.12 -15.11
N THR A 132 5.59 -9.34 -14.54
CA THR A 132 4.52 -10.32 -14.75
C THR A 132 3.92 -10.85 -13.45
N GLU A 133 4.61 -10.58 -12.33
CA GLU A 133 4.22 -11.02 -10.99
C GLU A 133 4.40 -9.85 -10.02
N VAL A 134 3.48 -9.72 -9.08
CA VAL A 134 3.59 -8.73 -8.01
C VAL A 134 3.31 -9.38 -6.67
N ASP A 135 4.13 -9.03 -5.68
CA ASP A 135 3.83 -9.29 -4.28
C ASP A 135 3.39 -7.96 -3.64
N VAL A 136 2.31 -7.98 -2.86
CA VAL A 136 1.70 -6.79 -2.24
C VAL A 136 1.83 -6.90 -0.72
N VAL A 137 2.28 -5.80 -0.10
CA VAL A 137 2.48 -5.64 1.35
C VAL A 137 2.04 -4.24 1.79
N GLY A 138 1.98 -3.97 3.09
CA GLY A 138 1.71 -2.64 3.63
C GLY A 138 0.36 -2.50 4.32
N ILE A 139 -0.23 -1.30 4.25
CA ILE A 139 -1.34 -0.90 5.13
C ILE A 139 -2.48 -0.26 4.29
N ALA A 140 -3.76 -0.45 4.58
CA ALA A 140 -4.32 -1.49 5.45
C ALA A 140 -4.76 -2.72 4.64
N THR A 141 -4.63 -3.90 5.24
CA THR A 141 -4.99 -5.21 4.66
C THR A 141 -6.37 -5.20 4.02
N ASP A 142 -7.35 -4.64 4.75
CA ASP A 142 -8.76 -4.63 4.39
C ASP A 142 -9.17 -3.43 3.52
N HIS A 143 -8.27 -2.47 3.27
CA HIS A 143 -8.49 -1.29 2.42
C HIS A 143 -7.54 -1.28 1.21
N CYS A 144 -6.46 -0.48 1.28
CA CYS A 144 -5.60 -0.19 0.14
C CYS A 144 -4.85 -1.43 -0.36
N VAL A 145 -4.41 -2.31 0.54
CA VAL A 145 -3.77 -3.58 0.17
C VAL A 145 -4.75 -4.45 -0.62
N ARG A 146 -5.98 -4.60 -0.14
CA ARG A 146 -7.06 -5.30 -0.84
C ARG A 146 -7.32 -4.72 -2.23
N ALA A 147 -7.55 -3.41 -2.32
CA ALA A 147 -7.87 -2.75 -3.58
C ALA A 147 -6.74 -2.93 -4.60
N THR A 148 -5.50 -2.71 -4.16
CA THR A 148 -4.29 -2.87 -4.98
C THR A 148 -4.12 -4.31 -5.47
N ALA A 149 -4.32 -5.30 -4.61
CA ALA A 149 -4.19 -6.71 -4.98
C ALA A 149 -5.28 -7.16 -5.98
N LEU A 150 -6.53 -6.70 -5.79
CA LEU A 150 -7.61 -6.97 -6.74
C LEU A 150 -7.35 -6.34 -8.10
N ASP A 151 -6.87 -5.10 -8.13
CA ASP A 151 -6.56 -4.43 -9.40
C ASP A 151 -5.32 -5.02 -10.08
N ALA A 152 -4.29 -5.42 -9.32
CA ALA A 152 -3.16 -6.16 -9.88
C ALA A 152 -3.61 -7.43 -10.62
N ALA A 153 -4.52 -8.20 -10.01
CA ALA A 153 -5.09 -9.39 -10.62
C ALA A 153 -5.93 -9.05 -11.87
N ARG A 154 -6.74 -7.99 -11.83
CA ARG A 154 -7.53 -7.50 -12.98
C ARG A 154 -6.65 -7.01 -14.14
N GLU A 155 -5.54 -6.35 -13.84
CA GLU A 155 -4.53 -5.91 -14.80
C GLU A 155 -3.71 -7.07 -15.39
N GLY A 156 -3.90 -8.29 -14.89
CA GLY A 156 -3.31 -9.53 -15.41
C GLY A 156 -1.99 -9.95 -14.76
N PHE A 157 -1.59 -9.32 -13.65
CA PHE A 157 -0.39 -9.73 -12.92
C PHE A 157 -0.67 -10.95 -12.03
N ARG A 158 0.25 -11.93 -12.00
CA ARG A 158 0.20 -12.97 -10.97
C ARG A 158 0.44 -12.30 -9.62
N THR A 159 -0.57 -12.33 -8.75
CA THR A 159 -0.58 -11.52 -7.53
C THR A 159 -0.49 -12.40 -6.29
N THR A 160 0.43 -12.03 -5.40
CA THR A 160 0.54 -12.58 -4.04
C THR A 160 0.34 -11.46 -3.02
N VAL A 161 -0.34 -11.72 -1.92
CA VAL A 161 -0.31 -10.85 -0.73
C VAL A 161 0.48 -11.54 0.37
N LEU A 162 1.53 -10.88 0.86
CA LEU A 162 2.35 -11.40 1.96
C LEU A 162 1.74 -10.89 3.28
N LEU A 163 0.82 -11.67 3.83
CA LEU A 163 -0.02 -11.26 4.95
C LEU A 163 0.78 -10.95 6.22
N ASP A 164 1.90 -11.66 6.46
CA ASP A 164 2.79 -11.35 7.61
C ASP A 164 3.40 -9.93 7.55
N LEU A 165 3.28 -9.26 6.40
CA LEU A 165 3.76 -7.91 6.13
C LEU A 165 2.59 -6.94 5.84
N THR A 166 1.43 -7.22 6.45
CA THR A 166 0.24 -6.38 6.34
C THR A 166 -0.41 -6.16 7.70
N ALA A 167 -1.00 -4.97 7.90
CA ALA A 167 -1.77 -4.63 9.09
C ALA A 167 -3.21 -4.28 8.70
N GLY A 168 -4.22 -4.85 9.35
CA GLY A 168 -5.64 -4.61 9.08
C GLY A 168 -6.29 -3.69 10.11
N VAL A 169 -7.34 -2.96 9.73
CA VAL A 169 -8.09 -2.07 10.63
C VAL A 169 -9.04 -2.87 11.52
N SER A 170 -9.72 -3.88 10.96
CA SER A 170 -10.77 -4.64 11.66
C SER A 170 -10.66 -6.13 11.38
N ALA A 171 -10.57 -6.95 12.44
CA ALA A 171 -10.49 -8.41 12.31
C ALA A 171 -11.65 -9.01 11.51
N SER A 172 -12.88 -8.58 11.82
CA SER A 172 -14.07 -9.08 11.11
C SER A 172 -14.08 -8.72 9.62
N ARG A 173 -13.53 -7.56 9.26
CA ARG A 173 -13.47 -7.13 7.87
C ARG A 173 -12.34 -7.85 7.14
N THR A 174 -11.18 -7.97 7.78
CA THR A 174 -10.02 -8.71 7.26
C THR A 174 -10.41 -10.14 6.85
N ASP A 175 -11.14 -10.89 7.68
CA ASP A 175 -11.57 -12.27 7.32
C ASP A 175 -12.39 -12.35 6.02
N ALA A 176 -13.32 -11.40 5.84
CA ALA A 176 -14.12 -11.31 4.62
C ALA A 176 -13.24 -10.95 3.40
N VAL A 177 -12.28 -10.05 3.59
CA VAL A 177 -11.32 -9.65 2.56
C VAL A 177 -10.40 -10.80 2.15
N LEU A 178 -9.89 -11.60 3.09
CA LEU A 178 -9.05 -12.75 2.77
C LEU A 178 -9.83 -13.78 1.91
N THR A 179 -11.11 -13.99 2.22
CA THR A 179 -11.99 -14.86 1.43
C THR A 179 -12.19 -14.32 0.01
N GLU A 180 -12.40 -13.01 -0.12
CA GLU A 180 -12.56 -12.35 -1.42
C GLU A 180 -11.28 -12.44 -2.27
N LEU A 181 -10.12 -12.13 -1.70
CA LEU A 181 -8.83 -12.19 -2.39
C LEU A 181 -8.55 -13.62 -2.91
N GLY A 182 -8.76 -14.62 -2.05
CA GLY A 182 -8.62 -16.03 -2.46
C GLY A 182 -9.59 -16.42 -3.58
N SER A 183 -10.83 -15.94 -3.53
CA SER A 183 -11.83 -16.18 -4.58
C SER A 183 -11.48 -15.51 -5.91
N ALA A 184 -10.73 -14.40 -5.87
CA ALA A 184 -10.20 -13.71 -7.05
C ALA A 184 -8.93 -14.39 -7.63
N GLY A 185 -8.48 -15.51 -7.05
CA GLY A 185 -7.29 -16.24 -7.51
C GLY A 185 -5.96 -15.62 -7.06
N ILE A 186 -6.00 -14.70 -6.08
CA ILE A 186 -4.81 -14.09 -5.48
C ILE A 186 -4.21 -15.07 -4.48
N THR A 187 -2.89 -15.27 -4.54
CA THR A 187 -2.20 -16.14 -3.58
C THR A 187 -2.01 -15.40 -2.26
N LEU A 188 -2.32 -16.06 -1.14
CA LEU A 188 -2.16 -15.51 0.20
C LEU A 188 -1.13 -16.33 0.98
N THR A 189 -0.17 -15.66 1.62
CA THR A 189 0.85 -16.32 2.44
C THR A 189 1.00 -15.63 3.79
N GLY A 190 0.98 -16.38 4.89
CA GLY A 190 1.13 -15.82 6.24
C GLY A 190 -0.20 -15.47 6.90
N LYS A 191 -0.17 -14.59 7.90
CA LYS A 191 -1.35 -14.05 8.61
C LYS A 191 -1.20 -12.54 8.83
N PRO A 192 -2.27 -11.75 8.61
CA PRO A 192 -2.21 -10.31 8.82
C PRO A 192 -2.11 -9.98 10.30
N VAL A 193 -1.45 -8.85 10.60
CA VAL A 193 -1.52 -8.21 11.92
C VAL A 193 -2.88 -7.52 12.03
N VAL A 194 -3.66 -7.81 13.08
CA VAL A 194 -4.97 -7.21 13.34
C VAL A 194 -5.23 -7.09 14.83
#